data_AF-L7UK26-F1
#
_entry.id   AF-L7UK26-F1
#
_cell.length_a   1.000
_cell.length_b   1.000
_cell.length_c   1.000
_cell.angle_alpha   90.00
_cell.angle_beta   90.00
_cell.angle_gamma   90.00
#
_symmetry.space_group_name_H-M   'P 1'
#
loop_
_entity.id
_entity.type
_entity.pdbx_description
1 polymer ?
#
loop_
_entity_poly.entity_id
_entity_poly.type
_entity_poly.pdbx_seq_one_letter_code
_entity_poly.pdbx_strand_id
1 'polypeptide(L)'
;MKEKRSLLGSLVSDARELARAAGGGMDAKSIARVVLSSDSYRITALNRAREAALDYHIPLVNHVLRVAQTAVMGIEIGKEVTLGKGVYFVHSLGVVIGGDARIGDRVRFYGNNTVGTAKDNGYPTIEDDVWIGAGARILGPVRIGARSRIGANAVVLQDVPPDSVAVGIPARIFPRKDTDDVVL
;
A
#
# COMPACT_ATOMS: atom_id res chain seq x y z
N MET A 1 15.62 3.76 -19.98
CA MET A 1 16.29 3.70 -18.66
C MET A 1 15.36 4.29 -17.63
N LYS A 2 14.88 3.51 -16.64
CA LYS A 2 14.18 4.09 -15.48
C LYS A 2 15.20 4.95 -14.72
N GLU A 3 14.85 6.21 -14.45
CA GLU A 3 15.64 7.10 -13.61
C GLU A 3 15.81 6.43 -12.23
N LYS A 4 17.06 6.25 -11.78
CA LYS A 4 17.33 5.63 -10.47
C LYS A 4 16.75 6.53 -9.38
N ARG A 5 15.69 6.08 -8.73
CA ARG A 5 15.12 6.78 -7.58
C ARG A 5 16.19 6.81 -6.47
N SER A 6 16.48 8.00 -5.94
CA SER A 6 17.36 8.14 -4.78
C SER A 6 16.73 7.42 -3.58
N LEU A 7 17.36 6.33 -3.12
CA LEU A 7 16.92 5.56 -1.95
C LEU A 7 16.73 6.47 -0.73
N LEU A 8 17.72 7.33 -0.46
CA LEU A 8 17.65 8.29 0.63
C LEU A 8 16.48 9.26 0.47
N GLY A 9 16.23 9.73 -0.76
CA GLY A 9 15.10 10.59 -1.07
C GLY A 9 13.75 9.92 -0.81
N SER A 10 13.60 8.65 -1.19
CA SER A 10 12.39 7.87 -0.93
C SER A 10 12.16 7.64 0.57
N LEU A 11 13.21 7.29 1.32
CA LEU A 11 13.12 7.10 2.78
C LEU A 11 12.70 8.37 3.51
N VAL A 12 13.30 9.52 3.17
CA VAL A 12 12.95 10.82 3.75
C VAL A 12 11.51 11.21 3.39
N SER A 13 11.09 10.94 2.15
CA SER A 13 9.71 11.20 1.72
C SER A 13 8.72 10.34 2.49
N ASP A 14 8.99 9.05 2.65
CA ASP A 14 8.14 8.12 3.39
C ASP A 14 8.04 8.56 4.87
N ALA A 15 9.15 8.93 5.51
CA ALA A 15 9.15 9.40 6.90
C ALA A 15 8.27 10.64 7.10
N ARG A 16 8.31 11.60 6.17
CA ARG A 16 7.52 12.84 6.23
C ARG A 16 6.03 12.57 6.01
N GLU A 17 5.68 11.79 5.01
CA GLU A 17 4.28 11.47 4.72
C GLU A 17 3.65 10.63 5.84
N LEU A 18 4.40 9.68 6.39
CA LEU A 18 3.94 8.87 7.52
C LEU A 18 3.78 9.69 8.81
N ALA A 19 4.65 10.67 9.06
CA ALA A 19 4.48 11.61 10.18
C ALA A 19 3.19 12.43 10.04
N ARG A 20 2.88 12.91 8.83
CA ARG A 20 1.60 13.59 8.54
C ARG A 20 0.41 12.65 8.72
N ALA A 21 0.49 11.42 8.21
CA ALA A 21 -0.59 10.44 8.29
C ALA A 21 -0.90 10.02 9.74
N ALA A 22 0.10 9.99 10.61
CA ALA A 22 -0.05 9.69 12.04
C ALA A 22 -0.63 10.85 12.88
N GLY A 23 -1.06 11.96 12.25
CA GLY A 23 -1.57 13.14 12.93
C GLY A 23 -0.47 14.02 13.57
N GLY A 24 0.80 13.74 13.26
CA GLY A 24 1.94 14.54 13.71
C GLY A 24 2.24 15.71 12.76
N GLY A 25 2.99 16.70 13.27
CA GLY A 25 3.58 17.75 12.44
C GLY A 25 4.75 17.23 11.59
N MET A 26 5.27 18.08 10.72
CA MET A 26 6.53 17.81 9.98
C MET A 26 7.79 18.13 10.79
N ASP A 27 7.66 18.25 12.11
CA ASP A 27 8.77 18.54 13.00
C ASP A 27 9.68 17.31 13.18
N ALA A 28 10.93 17.57 13.60
CA ALA A 28 11.95 16.53 13.75
C ALA A 28 11.55 15.44 14.75
N LYS A 29 10.78 15.77 15.80
CA LYS A 29 10.35 14.83 16.83
C LYS A 29 9.28 13.87 16.28
N SER A 30 8.31 14.38 15.53
CA SER A 30 7.29 13.57 14.86
C SER A 30 7.92 12.62 13.83
N ILE A 31 8.87 13.12 13.03
CA ILE A 31 9.61 12.28 12.07
C ILE A 31 10.43 11.21 12.79
N ALA A 32 11.21 11.58 13.82
CA ALA A 32 12.01 10.62 14.58
C ALA A 32 11.15 9.54 15.23
N ARG A 33 9.98 9.90 15.77
CA ARG A 33 9.02 8.94 16.31
C ARG A 33 8.60 7.93 15.24
N VAL A 34 8.17 8.40 14.06
CA VAL A 34 7.77 7.50 12.96
C VAL A 34 8.90 6.58 12.55
N VAL A 35 10.11 7.11 12.36
CA VAL A 35 11.28 6.32 11.95
C VAL A 35 11.58 5.19 12.94
N LEU A 36 11.46 5.46 14.25
CA LEU A 36 11.84 4.51 15.30
C LEU A 36 10.72 3.51 15.64
N SER A 37 9.46 3.94 15.60
CA SER A 37 8.34 3.17 16.15
C SER A 37 7.27 2.75 15.15
N SER A 38 7.30 3.24 13.91
CA SER A 38 6.24 2.92 12.93
C SER A 38 6.55 1.63 12.18
N ASP A 39 5.64 0.65 12.27
CA ASP A 39 5.70 -0.55 11.43
C ASP A 39 5.56 -0.20 9.95
N SER A 40 4.73 0.79 9.62
CA SER A 40 4.63 1.29 8.24
C SER A 40 5.98 1.77 7.72
N TYR A 41 6.75 2.54 8.52
CA TYR A 41 8.07 3.01 8.09
C TYR A 41 9.05 1.86 7.91
N ARG A 42 9.05 0.87 8.81
CA ARG A 42 9.92 -0.32 8.69
C ARG A 42 9.60 -1.12 7.42
N ILE A 43 8.31 -1.30 7.13
CA ILE A 43 7.82 -2.01 5.94
C ILE A 43 8.22 -1.27 4.67
N THR A 44 7.95 0.03 4.58
CA THR A 44 8.27 0.82 3.39
C THR A 44 9.79 0.93 3.21
N ALA A 45 10.56 1.17 4.26
CA ALA A 45 12.02 1.24 4.19
C ALA A 45 12.65 -0.08 3.69
N LEU A 46 12.17 -1.22 4.18
CA LEU A 46 12.61 -2.53 3.70
C LEU A 46 12.21 -2.74 2.23
N ASN A 47 11.02 -2.32 1.83
CA ASN A 47 10.61 -2.36 0.42
C ASN A 47 11.50 -1.47 -0.46
N ARG A 48 11.89 -0.26 -0.01
CA ARG A 48 12.83 0.61 -0.74
C ARG A 48 14.19 -0.05 -0.92
N ALA A 49 14.70 -0.71 0.12
CA ALA A 49 15.96 -1.45 0.05
C ALA A 49 15.84 -2.63 -0.93
N ARG A 50 14.70 -3.33 -0.95
CA ARG A 50 14.39 -4.43 -1.89
C ARG A 50 14.30 -3.95 -3.34
N GLU A 51 13.65 -2.80 -3.58
CA GLU A 51 13.59 -2.14 -4.89
C GLU A 51 15.01 -1.77 -5.37
N ALA A 52 15.81 -1.12 -4.50
CA ALA A 52 17.19 -0.77 -4.81
C ALA A 52 18.06 -2.00 -5.11
N ALA A 53 17.90 -3.11 -4.37
CA ALA A 53 18.65 -4.34 -4.61
C ALA A 53 18.37 -4.98 -5.98
N LEU A 54 17.14 -4.83 -6.50
CA LEU A 54 16.79 -5.25 -7.85
C LEU A 54 17.50 -4.39 -8.91
N ASP A 55 17.62 -3.08 -8.68
CA ASP A 55 18.37 -2.17 -9.56
C ASP A 55 19.88 -2.49 -9.62
N TYR A 56 20.42 -3.20 -8.62
CA TYR A 56 21.79 -3.71 -8.59
C TYR A 56 21.92 -5.17 -9.06
N HIS A 57 20.85 -5.77 -9.58
CA HIS A 57 20.82 -7.16 -10.08
C HIS A 57 21.24 -8.24 -9.07
N ILE A 58 20.85 -8.10 -7.79
CA ILE A 58 21.14 -9.11 -6.75
C ILE A 58 19.84 -9.82 -6.32
N PRO A 59 19.30 -10.76 -7.12
CA PRO A 59 17.96 -11.34 -6.92
C PRO A 59 17.83 -12.17 -5.63
N LEU A 60 18.93 -12.79 -5.18
CA LEU A 60 18.95 -13.56 -3.93
C LEU A 60 18.67 -12.67 -2.71
N VAL A 61 19.23 -11.46 -2.69
CA VAL A 61 19.01 -10.51 -1.59
C VAL A 61 17.55 -10.08 -1.55
N ASN A 62 16.95 -9.76 -2.71
CA ASN A 62 15.52 -9.42 -2.76
C ASN A 62 14.64 -10.58 -2.21
N HIS A 63 14.95 -11.82 -2.59
CA HIS A 63 14.21 -12.99 -2.13
C HIS A 63 14.33 -13.20 -0.61
N VAL A 64 15.54 -13.14 -0.06
CA VAL A 64 15.78 -13.30 1.38
C VAL A 64 15.08 -12.19 2.17
N LEU A 65 15.22 -10.93 1.74
CA LEU A 65 14.56 -9.80 2.41
C LEU A 65 13.03 -9.91 2.36
N ARG A 66 12.46 -10.43 1.26
CA ARG A 66 11.02 -10.70 1.17
C ARG A 66 10.57 -11.76 2.18
N VAL A 67 11.30 -12.87 2.26
CA VAL A 67 10.96 -13.96 3.20
C VAL A 67 11.09 -13.48 4.65
N ALA A 68 12.15 -12.74 4.96
CA ALA A 68 12.34 -12.12 6.27
C ALA A 68 11.22 -11.12 6.60
N GLN A 69 10.83 -10.26 5.66
CA GLN A 69 9.70 -9.34 5.83
C GLN A 69 8.41 -10.09 6.17
N THR A 70 8.12 -11.15 5.43
CA THR A 70 6.92 -11.96 5.64
C THR A 70 6.93 -12.61 7.03
N ALA A 71 8.06 -13.22 7.40
CA ALA A 71 8.20 -13.92 8.68
C ALA A 71 8.17 -13.00 9.90
N VAL A 72 8.80 -11.82 9.81
CA VAL A 72 8.98 -10.90 10.95
C VAL A 72 7.83 -9.88 11.06
N MET A 73 7.31 -9.40 9.93
CA MET A 73 6.34 -8.30 9.89
C MET A 73 4.92 -8.76 9.54
N GLY A 74 4.72 -10.03 9.20
CA GLY A 74 3.41 -10.60 8.92
C GLY A 74 2.71 -10.01 7.69
N ILE A 75 3.48 -9.42 6.77
CA ILE A 75 3.02 -8.80 5.52
C ILE A 75 3.79 -9.41 4.34
N GLU A 76 3.05 -9.81 3.30
CA GLU A 76 3.64 -10.29 2.06
C GLU A 76 3.56 -9.21 0.98
N ILE A 77 4.72 -8.76 0.49
CA ILE A 77 4.83 -7.85 -0.65
C ILE A 77 5.66 -8.55 -1.74
N GLY A 78 5.05 -8.72 -2.92
CA GLY A 78 5.63 -9.36 -4.10
C GLY A 78 6.94 -8.73 -4.55
N LYS A 79 7.68 -9.44 -5.42
CA LYS A 79 9.03 -8.99 -5.85
C LYS A 79 8.97 -7.75 -6.74
N GLU A 80 7.94 -7.64 -7.58
CA GLU A 80 7.80 -6.61 -8.62
C GLU A 80 6.76 -5.55 -8.25
N VAL A 81 6.19 -5.63 -7.04
CA VAL A 81 5.26 -4.64 -6.51
C VAL A 81 5.96 -3.30 -6.39
N THR A 82 5.27 -2.26 -6.84
CA THR A 82 5.73 -0.88 -6.68
C THR A 82 4.89 -0.18 -5.63
N LEU A 83 5.55 0.44 -4.66
CA LEU A 83 4.90 1.27 -3.65
C LEU A 83 5.16 2.75 -3.91
N GLY A 84 4.11 3.57 -3.92
CA GLY A 84 4.20 5.01 -3.87
C GLY A 84 4.75 5.51 -2.55
N LYS A 85 4.92 6.82 -2.42
CA LYS A 85 5.42 7.49 -1.22
C LYS A 85 4.36 7.53 -0.15
N GLY A 86 4.73 7.28 1.10
CA GLY A 86 3.83 7.44 2.24
C GLY A 86 2.70 6.42 2.31
N VAL A 87 2.87 5.24 1.70
CA VAL A 87 1.93 4.12 1.89
C VAL A 87 1.88 3.75 3.36
N TYR A 88 0.68 3.75 3.93
CA TYR A 88 0.45 3.58 5.35
C TYR A 88 -0.22 2.24 5.63
N PHE A 89 0.37 1.45 6.53
CA PHE A 89 -0.16 0.15 6.95
C PHE A 89 -0.60 0.23 8.41
N VAL A 90 -1.91 0.27 8.61
CA VAL A 90 -2.55 0.20 9.93
C VAL A 90 -2.79 -1.28 10.24
N HIS A 91 -2.08 -1.80 11.25
CA HIS A 91 -2.08 -3.22 11.60
C HIS A 91 -1.73 -4.12 10.40
N SER A 92 -0.47 -4.11 9.97
CA SER A 92 0.01 -4.77 8.73
C SER A 92 -0.20 -6.28 8.64
N LEU A 93 -0.57 -6.94 9.73
CA LEU A 93 -0.72 -8.39 9.80
C LEU A 93 -1.75 -8.89 8.77
N GLY A 94 -1.36 -9.89 7.99
CA GLY A 94 -2.20 -10.54 6.99
C GLY A 94 -2.39 -9.74 5.69
N VAL A 95 -1.69 -8.61 5.52
CA VAL A 95 -1.70 -7.89 4.23
C VAL A 95 -0.89 -8.68 3.20
N VAL A 96 -1.49 -8.90 2.03
CA VAL A 96 -0.85 -9.55 0.88
C VAL A 96 -0.99 -8.65 -0.35
N ILE A 97 0.15 -8.26 -0.94
CA ILE A 97 0.22 -7.50 -2.19
C ILE A 97 1.09 -8.29 -3.16
N GLY A 98 0.48 -8.89 -4.19
CA GLY A 98 1.13 -9.86 -5.07
C GLY A 98 1.62 -9.28 -6.41
N GLY A 99 2.50 -10.03 -7.07
CA GLY A 99 2.88 -9.83 -8.47
C GLY A 99 3.59 -8.53 -8.78
N ASP A 100 3.08 -7.83 -9.80
CA ASP A 100 3.51 -6.52 -10.28
C ASP A 100 2.48 -5.41 -9.95
N ALA A 101 1.67 -5.63 -8.91
CA ALA A 101 0.68 -4.66 -8.45
C ALA A 101 1.32 -3.28 -8.23
N ARG A 102 0.59 -2.23 -8.62
CA ARG A 102 1.05 -0.85 -8.54
C ARG A 102 0.25 -0.11 -7.49
N ILE A 103 0.93 0.37 -6.46
CA ILE A 103 0.31 1.12 -5.37
C ILE A 103 0.78 2.57 -5.46
N GLY A 104 -0.16 3.50 -5.52
CA GLY A 104 0.08 4.94 -5.57
C GLY A 104 0.58 5.53 -4.27
N ASP A 105 0.68 6.86 -4.25
CA ASP A 105 1.13 7.62 -3.09
C ASP A 105 0.02 7.71 -2.03
N ARG A 106 0.41 7.71 -0.75
CA ARG A 106 -0.48 7.93 0.41
C ARG A 106 -1.67 6.95 0.51
N VAL A 107 -1.56 5.78 -0.13
CA VAL A 107 -2.54 4.69 0.02
C VAL A 107 -2.51 4.15 1.45
N ARG A 108 -3.69 3.91 2.03
CA ARG A 108 -3.84 3.39 3.39
C ARG A 108 -4.43 1.99 3.37
N PHE A 109 -3.72 1.04 3.95
CA PHE A 109 -4.16 -0.32 4.19
C PHE A 109 -4.52 -0.51 5.65
N TYR A 110 -5.63 -1.19 5.91
CA TYR A 110 -6.04 -1.64 7.24
C TYR A 110 -6.02 -3.16 7.21
N GLY A 111 -5.39 -3.80 8.21
CA GLY A 111 -4.98 -5.20 8.20
C GLY A 111 -5.84 -6.25 7.48
N ASN A 112 -5.19 -7.34 7.10
CA ASN A 112 -5.79 -8.50 6.41
C ASN A 112 -6.28 -8.23 4.97
N ASN A 113 -5.68 -7.27 4.26
CA ASN A 113 -6.02 -6.99 2.87
C ASN A 113 -5.39 -7.98 1.89
N THR A 114 -6.03 -8.17 0.73
CA THR A 114 -5.44 -8.87 -0.41
C THR A 114 -5.53 -8.00 -1.66
N VAL A 115 -4.39 -7.70 -2.26
CA VAL A 115 -4.24 -7.08 -3.58
C VAL A 115 -3.54 -8.09 -4.47
N GLY A 116 -4.30 -8.76 -5.34
CA GLY A 116 -3.79 -9.95 -6.02
C GLY A 116 -4.54 -10.28 -7.29
N THR A 117 -4.24 -11.45 -7.85
CA THR A 117 -4.91 -11.96 -9.04
C THR A 117 -6.22 -12.69 -8.68
N ALA A 118 -7.18 -12.70 -9.60
CA ALA A 118 -8.40 -13.52 -9.47
C ALA A 118 -8.29 -14.84 -10.25
N LYS A 119 -7.62 -14.82 -11.42
CA LYS A 119 -7.57 -15.92 -12.40
C LYS A 119 -6.24 -15.93 -13.17
N ASP A 120 -5.14 -15.59 -12.50
CA ASP A 120 -3.82 -15.38 -13.13
C ASP A 120 -3.85 -14.41 -14.32
N ASN A 121 -4.76 -13.43 -14.27
CA ASN A 121 -5.09 -12.52 -15.38
C ASN A 121 -4.53 -11.09 -15.18
N GLY A 122 -3.54 -10.94 -14.31
CA GLY A 122 -2.91 -9.66 -13.97
C GLY A 122 -3.24 -9.18 -12.56
N TYR A 123 -2.64 -8.05 -12.20
CA TYR A 123 -2.64 -7.51 -10.85
C TYR A 123 -3.25 -6.10 -10.78
N PRO A 124 -3.78 -5.69 -9.60
CA PRO A 124 -4.43 -4.41 -9.47
C PRO A 124 -3.47 -3.22 -9.59
N THR A 125 -4.03 -2.10 -10.06
CA THR A 125 -3.43 -0.77 -9.90
C THR A 125 -4.27 0.04 -8.93
N ILE A 126 -3.67 0.53 -7.86
CA ILE A 126 -4.29 1.37 -6.85
C ILE A 126 -3.69 2.76 -6.97
N GLU A 127 -4.50 3.76 -7.26
CA GLU A 127 -4.06 5.15 -7.41
C GLU A 127 -3.89 5.85 -6.05
N ASP A 128 -3.53 7.13 -6.09
CA ASP A 128 -3.16 7.91 -4.92
C ASP A 128 -4.32 8.13 -3.94
N ASP A 129 -3.98 8.28 -2.66
CA ASP A 129 -4.92 8.64 -1.58
C ASP A 129 -6.09 7.66 -1.40
N VAL A 130 -5.96 6.43 -1.89
CA VAL A 130 -6.97 5.38 -1.70
C VAL A 130 -6.94 4.88 -0.26
N TRP A 131 -8.12 4.73 0.34
CA TRP A 131 -8.30 4.15 1.66
C TRP A 131 -8.88 2.74 1.53
N ILE A 132 -8.24 1.74 2.13
CA ILE A 132 -8.59 0.33 1.99
C ILE A 132 -8.91 -0.24 3.36
N GLY A 133 -10.19 -0.51 3.60
CA GLY A 133 -10.68 -1.02 4.87
C GLY A 133 -10.19 -2.42 5.20
N ALA A 134 -10.24 -2.76 6.48
CA ALA A 134 -9.76 -4.04 6.99
C ALA A 134 -10.38 -5.23 6.23
N GLY A 135 -9.56 -6.18 5.81
CA GLY A 135 -10.08 -7.35 5.10
C GLY A 135 -10.54 -7.10 3.66
N ALA A 136 -10.34 -5.94 3.04
CA ALA A 136 -10.72 -5.79 1.63
C ALA A 136 -9.90 -6.73 0.70
N ARG A 137 -10.55 -7.33 -0.30
CA ARG A 137 -9.92 -8.10 -1.39
C ARG A 137 -10.12 -7.34 -2.70
N ILE A 138 -9.01 -7.02 -3.38
CA ILE A 138 -8.98 -6.33 -4.67
C ILE A 138 -8.27 -7.28 -5.65
N LEU A 139 -9.03 -7.87 -6.57
CA LEU A 139 -8.56 -9.03 -7.33
C LEU A 139 -8.67 -8.83 -8.85
N GLY A 140 -7.61 -9.19 -9.56
CA GLY A 140 -7.50 -9.11 -11.02
C GLY A 140 -6.90 -7.77 -11.51
N PRO A 141 -6.85 -7.55 -12.83
CA PRO A 141 -6.31 -6.34 -13.45
C PRO A 141 -7.28 -5.15 -13.33
N VAL A 142 -7.70 -4.86 -12.09
CA VAL A 142 -8.63 -3.76 -11.79
C VAL A 142 -7.87 -2.50 -11.41
N ARG A 143 -8.45 -1.34 -11.73
CA ARG A 143 -7.96 -0.04 -11.32
C ARG A 143 -8.83 0.56 -10.22
N ILE A 144 -8.21 0.96 -9.11
CA ILE A 144 -8.86 1.72 -8.04
C ILE A 144 -8.46 3.18 -8.18
N GLY A 145 -9.41 4.01 -8.55
CA GLY A 145 -9.19 5.43 -8.81
C GLY A 145 -8.83 6.23 -7.56
N ALA A 146 -8.13 7.35 -7.76
CA ALA A 146 -7.60 8.17 -6.68
C ALA A 146 -8.70 8.65 -5.71
N ARG A 147 -8.33 8.80 -4.43
CA ARG A 147 -9.22 9.25 -3.33
C ARG A 147 -10.44 8.35 -3.09
N SER A 148 -10.50 7.15 -3.68
CA SER A 148 -11.57 6.20 -3.42
C SER A 148 -11.43 5.49 -2.07
N ARG A 149 -12.54 5.01 -1.53
CA ARG A 149 -12.59 4.22 -0.30
C ARG A 149 -13.12 2.82 -0.58
N ILE A 150 -12.37 1.80 -0.18
CA ILE A 150 -12.79 0.41 -0.25
C ILE A 150 -13.24 0.00 1.15
N GLY A 151 -14.50 -0.46 1.28
CA GLY A 151 -15.06 -0.88 2.55
C GLY A 151 -14.35 -2.09 3.15
N ALA A 152 -14.47 -2.25 4.46
CA ALA A 152 -14.01 -3.44 5.15
C ALA A 152 -14.66 -4.70 4.56
N ASN A 153 -13.88 -5.77 4.39
CA ASN A 153 -14.29 -7.04 3.80
C ASN A 153 -14.89 -6.98 2.38
N ALA A 154 -14.79 -5.84 1.68
CA ALA A 154 -15.29 -5.73 0.31
C ALA A 154 -14.49 -6.63 -0.65
N VAL A 155 -15.15 -7.18 -1.67
CA VAL A 155 -14.52 -7.96 -2.75
C VAL A 155 -14.67 -7.20 -4.07
N VAL A 156 -13.61 -6.52 -4.48
CA VAL A 156 -13.57 -5.68 -5.68
C VAL A 156 -13.03 -6.49 -6.86
N LEU A 157 -13.87 -6.66 -7.89
CA LEU A 157 -13.59 -7.45 -9.10
C LEU A 157 -13.70 -6.62 -10.39
N GLN A 158 -13.91 -5.31 -10.27
CA GLN A 158 -14.06 -4.37 -11.39
C GLN A 158 -13.43 -3.03 -11.02
N ASP A 159 -13.16 -2.21 -12.04
CA ASP A 159 -12.62 -0.87 -11.85
C ASP A 159 -13.52 0.00 -10.96
N VAL A 160 -12.88 0.75 -10.07
CA VAL A 160 -13.51 1.76 -9.21
C VAL A 160 -13.07 3.13 -9.71
N PRO A 161 -13.98 4.00 -10.17
CA PRO A 161 -13.62 5.36 -10.56
C PRO A 161 -12.98 6.15 -9.41
N PRO A 162 -12.27 7.26 -9.69
CA PRO A 162 -11.84 8.18 -8.64
C PRO A 162 -13.03 8.69 -7.81
N ASP A 163 -12.74 9.16 -6.60
CA ASP A 163 -13.75 9.75 -5.69
C ASP A 163 -14.98 8.85 -5.51
N SER A 164 -14.76 7.56 -5.32
CA SER A 164 -15.82 6.55 -5.17
C SER A 164 -15.70 5.76 -3.88
N VAL A 165 -16.79 5.11 -3.49
CA VAL A 165 -16.86 4.18 -2.37
C VAL A 165 -17.29 2.81 -2.91
N ALA A 166 -16.50 1.77 -2.65
CA ALA A 166 -16.81 0.41 -3.08
C ALA A 166 -16.99 -0.52 -1.86
N VAL A 167 -18.15 -1.14 -1.71
CA VAL A 167 -18.53 -1.95 -0.52
C VAL A 167 -19.27 -3.23 -0.89
N GLY A 168 -19.13 -4.28 -0.09
CA GLY A 168 -19.88 -5.54 -0.23
C GLY A 168 -19.17 -6.64 -1.04
N ILE A 169 -19.88 -7.77 -1.23
CA ILE A 169 -19.39 -8.97 -1.91
C ILE A 169 -20.45 -9.43 -2.94
N PRO A 170 -20.21 -9.32 -4.26
CA PRO A 170 -19.17 -8.48 -4.87
C PRO A 170 -19.41 -6.99 -4.56
N ALA A 171 -18.35 -6.19 -4.62
CA ALA A 171 -18.41 -4.78 -4.27
C ALA A 171 -19.30 -3.99 -5.24
N ARG A 172 -20.22 -3.21 -4.68
CA ARG A 172 -21.00 -2.20 -5.40
C ARG A 172 -20.34 -0.84 -5.24
N ILE A 173 -20.36 -0.05 -6.30
CA ILE A 173 -19.65 1.23 -6.39
C ILE A 173 -20.65 2.38 -6.30
N PHE A 174 -20.34 3.34 -5.45
CA PHE A 174 -21.11 4.55 -5.23
C PHE A 174 -20.20 5.77 -5.40
N PRO A 175 -20.72 6.91 -5.88
CA PRO A 175 -20.01 8.17 -5.77
C PRO A 175 -19.69 8.46 -4.30
N ARG A 176 -18.46 8.89 -4.02
CA ARG A 176 -18.11 9.38 -2.69
C ARG A 176 -18.80 10.73 -2.52
N LYS A 177 -19.84 10.75 -1.69
CA LYS A 177 -20.30 12.00 -1.09
C LYS A 177 -19.25 12.40 -0.05
N ASP A 178 -18.92 13.68 0.06
CA ASP A 178 -18.13 14.15 1.19
C ASP A 178 -18.88 13.78 2.47
N THR A 179 -18.31 12.89 3.27
CA THR A 179 -19.06 12.26 4.36
C THR A 179 -18.39 12.46 5.69
N ASP A 180 -18.92 13.45 6.40
CA ASP A 180 -19.31 13.31 7.79
C ASP A 180 -20.53 12.34 7.95
N ASP A 181 -21.19 11.93 6.86
CA ASP A 181 -22.47 11.18 6.90
C ASP A 181 -22.48 9.75 6.32
N VAL A 182 -21.33 9.07 6.19
CA VAL A 182 -21.33 7.61 6.00
C VAL A 182 -20.90 7.02 7.32
N VAL A 183 -21.91 6.76 8.15
CA VAL A 183 -21.79 5.80 9.24
C VAL A 183 -21.63 4.42 8.59
N LEU A 184 -20.37 3.96 8.52
CA LEU A 184 -20.05 2.55 8.33
C LEU A 184 -20.24 1.80 9.65
#